data_AF-A0A7C7GQQ3-F1
#
_entry.id   AF-A0A7C7GQQ3-F1
#
_cell.length_a   1.000
_cell.length_b   1.000
_cell.length_c   1.000
_cell.angle_alpha   90.00
_cell.angle_beta   90.00
_cell.angle_gamma   90.00
#
_symmetry.space_group_name_H-M   'P 1'
#
loop_
_entity.id
_entity.type
_entity.pdbx_description
1 polymer ?
#
loop_
_entity_poly.entity_id
_entity_poly.type
_entity_poly.pdbx_seq_one_letter_code
_entity_poly.pdbx_strand_id
1 'polypeptide(L)'
;MKYRWLAHLTLLMLFIWGCGTKAPVSRPTEGASQATVEIPGISTQEQLDFMATANRLRGHVSSLIFLSENRADATFTAASDQILSEEELERLDEIKTQEGSTYKDLIFDLDTFIGYLPAEGQMYANISKGRKNVVGKFATYTLSLDAGIADQSLDPEEKSAIESNSRILVSELTFIESSLPLPPDSMRTGSIFIVESDSVDMFFEIVEDVEEMTRELEKLRATVAEYTSAKEEMNTFLEREQLMKGEIEATKSDVSILYTQIDTTKAVQERGFGTLKKNLSSSADSIGTLIRQVDASIKDNIANLATDIADSLSLQQSASDSLFFQVGTNMSLFRAQIDSLKGVVRYYDIAEKGLPIIDEEVLNILKLPLLRHKITLANGTIVIGHILAENLDVIIMQTTIGKLVIDKQFIVQYDEKFFPGPKVEFEGDYQLIEYSDREEFVGTVRNVGKIRADFVRITFFLWGATTNPLGIGSGMVDGMTTRFTTGVISDASLDPGQTGRYYVVVEKQVSKKVAYRTNELNWREFKAEE
;
A
#
# COMPACT_ATOMS: atom_id res chain seq x y z
N MET A 1 4.94 96.12 27.96
CA MET A 1 3.94 97.03 27.36
C MET A 1 2.64 96.24 27.24
N LYS A 2 1.62 96.56 28.07
CA LYS A 2 0.35 97.23 27.68
C LYS A 2 -0.61 96.23 26.97
N TYR A 3 -1.82 95.81 27.41
CA TYR A 3 -2.91 96.28 28.32
C TYR A 3 -3.76 95.02 28.72
N ARG A 4 -4.20 94.80 29.99
CA ARG A 4 -5.52 95.15 30.66
C ARG A 4 -6.76 94.47 29.99
N TRP A 5 -7.79 93.91 30.66
CA TRP A 5 -8.54 94.25 31.90
C TRP A 5 -9.59 93.12 32.22
N LEU A 6 -9.84 92.72 33.49
CA LEU A 6 -11.06 92.91 34.35
C LEU A 6 -12.45 92.64 33.71
N ALA A 7 -13.52 92.15 34.36
CA ALA A 7 -13.87 91.62 35.69
C ALA A 7 -15.40 91.33 35.73
N HIS A 8 -15.89 90.74 36.84
CA HIS A 8 -17.28 90.71 37.36
C HIS A 8 -18.25 89.66 36.74
N LEU A 9 -19.23 89.06 37.43
CA LEU A 9 -19.92 89.37 38.70
C LEU A 9 -20.60 88.10 39.27
N THR A 10 -20.78 88.10 40.59
CA THR A 10 -21.53 87.20 41.49
C THR A 10 -23.00 86.92 41.15
N LEU A 11 -23.52 85.72 41.48
CA LEU A 11 -24.79 85.60 42.22
C LEU A 11 -24.89 84.26 42.98
N LEU A 12 -25.09 84.39 44.29
CA LEU A 12 -25.38 83.38 45.29
C LEU A 12 -26.90 83.30 45.48
N MET A 13 -27.50 82.11 45.45
CA MET A 13 -28.84 81.87 46.01
C MET A 13 -28.88 80.49 46.67
N LEU A 14 -28.91 80.54 48.01
CA LEU A 14 -29.25 79.45 48.92
C LEU A 14 -30.77 79.44 49.13
N PHE A 15 -31.40 78.26 49.03
CA PHE A 15 -32.64 77.97 49.74
C PHE A 15 -32.54 76.60 50.42
N ILE A 16 -33.10 76.56 51.62
CA ILE A 16 -32.88 75.58 52.69
C ILE A 16 -34.13 74.71 52.85
N TRP A 17 -33.89 73.44 53.21
CA TRP A 17 -34.74 72.48 53.96
C TRP A 17 -35.83 71.65 53.28
N GLY A 18 -35.71 70.34 53.53
CA GLY A 18 -36.76 69.33 53.51
C GLY A 18 -36.22 67.98 53.99
N CYS A 19 -36.36 67.70 55.29
CA CYS A 19 -35.97 66.45 55.97
C CYS A 19 -36.93 65.29 55.62
N GLY A 20 -36.46 64.06 55.47
CA GLY A 20 -37.34 62.89 55.34
C GLY A 20 -36.59 61.55 55.23
N THR A 21 -36.84 60.67 56.18
CA THR A 21 -36.21 59.37 56.46
C THR A 21 -36.64 58.21 55.55
N LYS A 22 -35.78 57.18 55.45
CA LYS A 22 -35.85 55.93 54.66
C LYS A 22 -37.13 55.07 54.84
N ALA A 23 -37.59 54.45 53.74
CA ALA A 23 -38.23 53.11 53.65
C ALA A 23 -38.29 52.66 52.14
N PRO A 24 -38.46 51.36 51.82
CA PRO A 24 -37.75 50.67 50.73
C PRO A 24 -38.40 50.78 49.34
N VAL A 25 -37.56 50.67 48.31
CA VAL A 25 -37.95 50.63 46.89
C VAL A 25 -38.61 49.29 46.56
N SER A 26 -39.83 49.40 46.05
CA SER A 26 -40.61 48.34 45.41
C SER A 26 -40.00 47.90 44.07
N ARG A 27 -39.94 46.58 43.86
CA ARG A 27 -39.71 45.92 42.57
C ARG A 27 -40.74 46.37 41.52
N PRO A 28 -40.33 46.58 40.25
CA PRO A 28 -41.17 46.33 39.09
C PRO A 28 -40.62 45.11 38.31
N THR A 29 -41.32 43.98 38.33
CA THR A 29 -42.25 43.47 37.30
C THR A 29 -41.53 42.96 36.05
N GLU A 30 -41.64 41.64 35.86
CA GLU A 30 -41.27 40.90 34.64
C GLU A 30 -42.05 41.40 33.41
N GLY A 31 -41.43 41.25 32.23
CA GLY A 31 -42.12 41.16 30.95
C GLY A 31 -41.96 42.36 30.03
N ALA A 32 -40.92 42.34 29.19
CA ALA A 32 -40.94 43.05 27.91
C ALA A 32 -40.08 42.31 26.87
N SER A 33 -40.78 41.66 25.94
CA SER A 33 -40.46 41.33 24.54
C SER A 33 -39.01 41.17 24.08
N GLN A 34 -38.75 39.99 23.50
CA GLN A 34 -37.63 39.66 22.62
C GLN A 34 -37.38 40.76 21.57
N ALA A 35 -36.11 41.13 21.38
CA ALA A 35 -35.66 41.83 20.19
C ALA A 35 -35.25 40.78 19.15
N THR A 36 -36.17 40.48 18.24
CA THR A 36 -35.92 39.71 17.02
C THR A 36 -34.93 40.49 16.15
N VAL A 37 -33.85 39.84 15.69
CA VAL A 37 -33.04 40.37 14.60
C VAL A 37 -33.90 40.26 13.34
N GLU A 38 -34.53 41.37 12.96
CA GLU A 38 -35.32 41.47 11.73
C GLU A 38 -34.38 41.44 10.51
N ILE A 39 -34.46 40.34 9.75
CA ILE A 39 -33.99 40.31 8.37
C ILE A 39 -35.09 41.00 7.54
N PRO A 40 -34.80 42.06 6.74
CA PRO A 40 -35.83 42.77 6.01
C PRO A 40 -36.57 41.83 5.03
N GLY A 41 -37.85 41.56 5.29
CA GLY A 41 -38.76 40.86 4.38
C GLY A 41 -39.12 39.40 4.71
N ILE A 42 -38.72 38.86 5.86
CA ILE A 42 -39.01 37.46 6.25
C ILE A 42 -39.99 37.43 7.44
N SER A 43 -41.01 36.58 7.37
CA SER A 43 -41.97 36.41 8.48
C SER A 43 -41.31 35.69 9.67
N THR A 44 -41.77 35.95 10.91
CA THR A 44 -41.24 35.29 12.12
C THR A 44 -41.33 33.76 12.08
N GLN A 45 -42.24 33.21 11.28
CA GLN A 45 -42.40 31.78 11.03
C GLN A 45 -41.28 31.21 10.14
N GLU A 46 -40.94 31.88 9.04
CA GLU A 46 -39.85 31.47 8.14
C GLU A 46 -38.47 31.52 8.84
N GLN A 47 -38.29 32.43 9.79
CA GLN A 47 -37.07 32.50 10.61
C GLN A 47 -36.96 31.32 11.61
N LEU A 48 -38.10 30.84 12.11
CA LEU A 48 -38.17 29.65 12.96
C LEU A 48 -37.88 28.37 12.15
N ASP A 49 -38.43 28.30 10.93
CA ASP A 49 -38.24 27.18 10.01
C ASP A 49 -36.80 27.12 9.46
N PHE A 50 -36.14 28.27 9.29
CA PHE A 50 -34.71 28.37 8.92
C PHE A 50 -33.80 27.70 9.96
N MET A 51 -33.94 28.07 11.24
CA MET A 51 -33.11 27.49 12.32
C MET A 51 -33.46 26.02 12.60
N ALA A 52 -34.74 25.66 12.49
CA ALA A 52 -35.16 24.27 12.60
C ALA A 52 -34.52 23.40 11.50
N THR A 53 -34.49 23.90 10.26
CA THR A 53 -33.86 23.21 9.12
C THR A 53 -32.33 23.10 9.31
N ALA A 54 -31.67 24.16 9.78
CA ALA A 54 -30.24 24.10 10.12
C ALA A 54 -29.92 23.04 11.20
N ASN A 55 -30.78 22.87 12.20
CA ASN A 55 -30.59 21.86 13.23
C ASN A 55 -30.81 20.44 12.72
N ARG A 56 -31.82 20.21 11.85
CA ARG A 56 -32.00 18.91 11.19
C ARG A 56 -30.80 18.56 10.32
N LEU A 57 -30.26 19.53 9.57
CA LEU A 57 -29.05 19.35 8.77
C LEU A 57 -27.85 18.87 9.60
N ARG A 58 -27.61 19.44 10.79
CA ARG A 58 -26.56 18.93 11.69
C ARG A 58 -26.81 17.49 12.13
N GLY A 59 -28.06 17.16 12.46
CA GLY A 59 -28.44 15.79 12.80
C GLY A 59 -28.12 14.81 11.67
N HIS A 60 -28.53 15.14 10.45
CA HIS A 60 -28.24 14.32 9.26
C HIS A 60 -26.74 14.22 8.97
N VAL A 61 -25.99 15.31 9.08
CA VAL A 61 -24.52 15.31 8.92
C VAL A 61 -23.86 14.37 9.93
N SER A 62 -24.19 14.51 11.22
CA SER A 62 -23.62 13.68 12.29
C SER A 62 -23.97 12.19 12.10
N SER A 63 -25.23 11.89 11.76
CA SER A 63 -25.65 10.52 11.48
C SER A 63 -24.96 9.93 10.25
N LEU A 64 -24.79 10.72 9.19
CA LEU A 64 -24.14 10.26 7.96
C LEU A 64 -22.65 10.01 8.15
N ILE A 65 -21.94 10.85 8.93
CA ILE A 65 -20.54 10.60 9.31
C ILE A 65 -20.43 9.26 10.03
N PHE A 66 -21.22 9.06 11.09
CA PHE A 66 -21.21 7.82 11.87
C PHE A 66 -21.51 6.58 11.02
N LEU A 67 -22.54 6.63 10.17
CA LEU A 67 -22.88 5.53 9.27
C LEU A 67 -21.76 5.25 8.25
N SER A 68 -21.14 6.32 7.73
CA SER A 68 -20.08 6.18 6.72
C SER A 68 -18.78 5.58 7.28
N GLU A 69 -18.42 5.93 8.52
CA GLU A 69 -17.28 5.35 9.24
C GLU A 69 -17.54 3.87 9.56
N ASN A 70 -18.71 3.55 10.12
CA ASN A 70 -19.09 2.17 10.42
C ASN A 70 -19.14 1.28 9.17
N ARG A 71 -19.66 1.80 8.04
CA ARG A 71 -19.71 1.04 6.79
C ARG A 71 -18.30 0.77 6.25
N ALA A 72 -17.39 1.74 6.34
CA ALA A 72 -16.00 1.57 5.95
C ALA A 72 -15.30 0.51 6.82
N ASP A 73 -15.43 0.59 8.14
CA ASP A 73 -14.86 -0.37 9.09
C ASP A 73 -15.41 -1.79 8.90
N ALA A 74 -16.72 -1.91 8.68
CA ALA A 74 -17.37 -3.18 8.38
C ALA A 74 -16.85 -3.77 7.05
N THR A 75 -16.64 -2.93 6.03
CA THR A 75 -16.09 -3.35 4.73
C THR A 75 -14.64 -3.82 4.85
N PHE A 76 -13.82 -3.18 5.69
CA PHE A 76 -12.44 -3.62 5.90
C PHE A 76 -12.35 -4.90 6.72
N THR A 77 -13.22 -5.08 7.70
CA THR A 77 -13.34 -6.33 8.45
C THR A 77 -13.72 -7.47 7.50
N ALA A 78 -14.76 -7.24 6.69
CA ALA A 78 -15.23 -8.18 5.68
C ALA A 78 -14.15 -8.62 4.68
N ALA A 79 -13.37 -7.67 4.16
CA ALA A 79 -12.31 -7.95 3.20
C ALA A 79 -11.09 -8.66 3.81
N SER A 80 -10.93 -8.63 5.14
CA SER A 80 -9.84 -9.32 5.84
C SER A 80 -10.15 -10.81 6.06
N ASP A 81 -11.42 -11.16 6.25
CA ASP A 81 -11.83 -12.51 6.68
C ASP A 81 -12.04 -13.49 5.52
N GLN A 82 -11.89 -13.04 4.25
CA GLN A 82 -12.02 -13.81 2.99
C GLN A 82 -13.37 -14.52 2.76
N ILE A 83 -14.22 -14.67 3.79
CA ILE A 83 -15.57 -15.21 3.74
C ILE A 83 -16.45 -14.40 4.69
N LEU A 84 -17.29 -13.55 4.11
CA LEU A 84 -18.37 -12.84 4.81
C LEU A 84 -19.44 -13.83 5.28
N SER A 85 -19.80 -13.79 6.57
CA SER A 85 -20.98 -14.51 7.06
C SER A 85 -22.29 -13.87 6.56
N GLU A 86 -23.38 -14.65 6.49
CA GLU A 86 -24.71 -14.10 6.12
C GLU A 86 -25.15 -12.97 7.07
N GLU A 87 -24.79 -13.06 8.36
CA GLU A 87 -25.12 -12.04 9.37
C GLU A 87 -24.35 -10.73 9.14
N GLU A 88 -23.09 -10.80 8.68
CA GLU A 88 -22.28 -9.61 8.36
C GLU A 88 -22.75 -8.92 7.08
N LEU A 89 -23.14 -9.70 6.07
CA LEU A 89 -23.76 -9.19 4.85
C LEU A 89 -25.09 -8.48 5.13
N GLU A 90 -25.93 -9.06 5.99
CA GLU A 90 -27.20 -8.45 6.39
C GLU A 90 -26.99 -7.14 7.15
N ARG A 91 -26.07 -7.10 8.12
CA ARG A 91 -25.70 -5.85 8.82
C ARG A 91 -25.16 -4.79 7.88
N LEU A 92 -24.36 -5.17 6.89
CA LEU A 92 -23.76 -4.24 5.96
C LEU A 92 -24.80 -3.66 4.97
N ASP A 93 -25.79 -4.46 4.56
CA ASP A 93 -26.93 -3.98 3.78
C ASP A 93 -27.86 -3.07 4.60
N GLU A 94 -28.07 -3.36 5.88
CA GLU A 94 -28.80 -2.47 6.81
C GLU A 94 -28.13 -1.11 6.93
N ILE A 95 -26.80 -1.07 7.17
CA ILE A 95 -26.02 0.16 7.27
C ILE A 95 -26.11 0.93 5.95
N LYS A 96 -25.92 0.27 4.81
CA LYS A 96 -26.01 0.89 3.48
C LYS A 96 -27.39 1.50 3.23
N THR A 97 -28.45 0.81 3.65
CA THR A 97 -29.83 1.30 3.50
C THR A 97 -30.08 2.54 4.36
N GLN A 98 -29.65 2.52 5.62
CA GLN A 98 -29.77 3.68 6.53
C GLN A 98 -28.92 4.87 6.08
N GLU A 99 -27.74 4.61 5.54
CA GLU A 99 -26.86 5.64 4.99
C GLU A 99 -27.52 6.30 3.77
N GLY A 100 -28.07 5.49 2.86
CA GLY A 100 -28.76 5.97 1.67
C GLY A 100 -30.03 6.77 1.97
N SER A 101 -30.78 6.44 3.03
CA SER A 101 -31.93 7.25 3.47
C SER A 101 -31.48 8.57 4.08
N THR A 102 -30.51 8.52 4.99
CA THR A 102 -29.96 9.72 5.66
C THR A 102 -29.35 10.70 4.67
N TYR A 103 -28.65 10.20 3.65
CA TYR A 103 -28.12 11.04 2.56
C TYR A 103 -29.23 11.73 1.77
N LYS A 104 -30.34 11.04 1.45
CA LYS A 104 -31.47 11.66 0.74
C LYS A 104 -32.12 12.76 1.56
N ASP A 105 -32.32 12.52 2.86
CA ASP A 105 -32.88 13.51 3.78
C ASP A 105 -31.95 14.72 3.91
N LEU A 106 -30.63 14.50 4.00
CA LEU A 106 -29.63 15.56 4.00
C LEU A 106 -29.71 16.43 2.75
N ILE A 107 -29.74 15.84 1.55
CA ILE A 107 -29.80 16.59 0.30
C ILE A 107 -31.12 17.38 0.19
N PHE A 108 -32.23 16.79 0.62
CA PHE A 108 -33.53 17.45 0.64
C PHE A 108 -33.54 18.68 1.56
N ASP A 109 -33.06 18.54 2.79
CA ASP A 109 -32.97 19.66 3.73
C ASP A 109 -31.90 20.68 3.30
N LEU A 110 -30.84 20.28 2.59
CA LEU A 110 -29.83 21.20 2.05
C LEU A 110 -30.41 22.07 0.93
N ASP A 111 -31.16 21.47 0.01
CA ASP A 111 -31.82 22.20 -1.08
C ASP A 111 -32.88 23.16 -0.52
N THR A 112 -33.61 22.72 0.51
CA THR A 112 -34.56 23.57 1.25
C THR A 112 -33.84 24.73 1.95
N PHE A 113 -32.72 24.46 2.63
CA PHE A 113 -31.95 25.47 3.34
C PHE A 113 -31.31 26.50 2.41
N ILE A 114 -30.75 26.05 1.28
CA ILE A 114 -30.24 26.94 0.22
C ILE A 114 -31.35 27.86 -0.29
N GLY A 115 -32.60 27.37 -0.38
CA GLY A 115 -33.77 28.17 -0.76
C GLY A 115 -34.05 29.36 0.15
N TYR A 116 -33.63 29.32 1.41
CA TYR A 116 -33.76 30.44 2.35
C TYR A 116 -32.64 31.49 2.23
N LEU A 117 -31.53 31.15 1.57
CA LEU A 117 -30.34 31.99 1.55
C LEU A 117 -30.35 32.98 0.37
N PRO A 118 -29.89 34.24 0.57
CA PRO A 118 -29.74 35.19 -0.53
C PRO A 118 -28.61 34.75 -1.47
N ALA A 119 -28.88 34.76 -2.78
CA ALA A 119 -27.99 34.22 -3.81
C ALA A 119 -26.59 34.87 -3.86
N GLU A 120 -26.44 36.10 -3.38
CA GLU A 120 -25.16 36.83 -3.33
C GLU A 120 -24.41 36.67 -1.99
N GLY A 121 -24.97 35.92 -1.04
CA GLY A 121 -24.38 35.72 0.29
C GLY A 121 -23.24 34.71 0.32
N GLN A 122 -22.22 34.94 1.16
CA GLN A 122 -21.11 34.00 1.36
C GLN A 122 -21.58 32.63 1.87
N MET A 123 -22.61 32.60 2.71
CA MET A 123 -23.23 31.36 3.19
C MET A 123 -23.90 30.58 2.05
N TYR A 124 -24.60 31.26 1.13
CA TYR A 124 -25.18 30.63 -0.05
C TYR A 124 -24.08 29.99 -0.91
N ALA A 125 -22.97 30.70 -1.14
CA ALA A 125 -21.83 30.19 -1.90
C ALA A 125 -21.20 28.95 -1.23
N ASN A 126 -20.96 29.00 0.08
CA ASN A 126 -20.36 27.90 0.84
C ASN A 126 -21.25 26.67 0.88
N ILE A 127 -22.53 26.81 1.27
CA ILE A 127 -23.47 25.69 1.36
C ILE A 127 -23.78 25.10 -0.03
N SER A 128 -23.94 25.93 -1.06
CA SER A 128 -24.17 25.45 -2.43
C SER A 128 -22.96 24.68 -2.98
N LYS A 129 -21.74 25.11 -2.66
CA LYS A 129 -20.51 24.39 -3.00
C LYS A 129 -20.42 23.06 -2.24
N GLY A 130 -20.62 23.10 -0.92
CA GLY A 130 -20.62 21.90 -0.08
C GLY A 130 -21.65 20.86 -0.55
N ARG A 131 -22.88 21.29 -0.87
CA ARG A 131 -23.93 20.43 -1.43
C ARG A 131 -23.49 19.73 -2.72
N LYS A 132 -22.87 20.46 -3.67
CA LYS A 132 -22.35 19.85 -4.91
C LYS A 132 -21.22 18.86 -4.65
N ASN A 133 -20.31 19.21 -3.75
CA ASN A 133 -19.18 18.36 -3.39
C ASN A 133 -19.66 17.07 -2.72
N VAL A 134 -20.56 17.15 -1.73
CA VAL A 134 -21.12 15.97 -1.04
C VAL A 134 -21.81 15.03 -2.02
N VAL A 135 -22.57 15.53 -3.00
CA VAL A 135 -23.19 14.67 -4.03
C VAL A 135 -22.14 13.88 -4.82
N GLY A 136 -21.06 14.54 -5.26
CA GLY A 136 -20.00 13.87 -6.01
C GLY A 136 -19.21 12.89 -5.15
N LYS A 137 -18.81 13.31 -3.96
CA LYS A 137 -17.97 12.51 -3.05
C LYS A 137 -18.72 11.33 -2.44
N PHE A 138 -20.01 11.48 -2.12
CA PHE A 138 -20.84 10.38 -1.63
C PHE A 138 -21.02 9.28 -2.69
N ALA A 139 -21.15 9.66 -3.97
CA ALA A 139 -21.23 8.70 -5.07
C ALA A 139 -19.93 7.91 -5.23
N THR A 140 -18.77 8.58 -5.23
CA THR A 140 -17.45 7.92 -5.30
C THR A 140 -17.22 7.01 -4.10
N TYR A 141 -17.51 7.50 -2.89
CA TYR A 141 -17.43 6.73 -1.65
C TYR A 141 -18.26 5.43 -1.72
N THR A 142 -19.54 5.52 -2.07
CA THR A 142 -20.45 4.37 -2.13
C THR A 142 -19.97 3.33 -3.14
N LEU A 143 -19.55 3.78 -4.33
CA LEU A 143 -19.04 2.90 -5.37
C LEU A 143 -17.74 2.19 -4.94
N SER A 144 -16.86 2.88 -4.23
CA SER A 144 -15.59 2.30 -3.77
C SER A 144 -15.80 1.20 -2.71
N LEU A 145 -16.76 1.35 -1.82
CA LEU A 145 -17.11 0.32 -0.83
C LEU A 145 -17.83 -0.87 -1.46
N ASP A 146 -18.80 -0.60 -2.35
CA ASP A 146 -19.53 -1.67 -3.04
C ASP A 146 -18.61 -2.54 -3.91
N ALA A 147 -17.62 -1.92 -4.56
CA ALA A 147 -16.58 -2.64 -5.29
C ALA A 147 -15.71 -3.50 -4.35
N GLY A 148 -15.28 -2.94 -3.22
CA GLY A 148 -14.44 -3.67 -2.27
C GLY A 148 -15.11 -4.89 -1.64
N ILE A 149 -16.42 -4.86 -1.42
CA ILE A 149 -17.18 -6.01 -0.92
C ILE A 149 -17.26 -7.13 -1.97
N ALA A 150 -17.33 -6.78 -3.26
CA ALA A 150 -17.43 -7.74 -4.34
C ALA A 150 -16.12 -8.51 -4.59
N ASP A 151 -14.96 -7.89 -4.29
CA ASP A 151 -13.63 -8.44 -4.61
C ASP A 151 -13.16 -9.52 -3.61
N GLN A 152 -13.81 -9.65 -2.45
CA GLN A 152 -13.52 -10.61 -1.35
C GLN A 152 -12.10 -10.55 -0.74
N SER A 153 -11.14 -9.92 -1.42
CA SER A 153 -9.80 -9.62 -0.94
C SER A 153 -9.39 -8.24 -1.45
N LEU A 154 -9.10 -7.32 -0.54
CA LEU A 154 -8.61 -5.98 -0.86
C LEU A 154 -7.10 -5.90 -0.67
N ASP A 155 -6.38 -5.36 -1.66
CA ASP A 155 -4.97 -5.05 -1.48
C ASP A 155 -4.76 -3.77 -0.63
N PRO A 156 -3.55 -3.52 -0.07
CA PRO A 156 -3.29 -2.36 0.78
C PRO A 156 -3.50 -1.00 0.08
N GLU A 157 -3.35 -0.95 -1.24
CA GLU A 157 -3.55 0.25 -2.03
C GLU A 157 -5.03 0.55 -2.27
N GLU A 158 -5.85 -0.47 -2.53
CA GLU A 158 -7.30 -0.39 -2.62
C GLU A 158 -7.92 0.02 -1.27
N LYS A 159 -7.42 -0.57 -0.18
CA LYS A 159 -7.80 -0.15 1.19
C LYS A 159 -7.51 1.33 1.42
N SER A 160 -6.32 1.80 1.04
CA SER A 160 -5.97 3.23 1.15
C SER A 160 -6.88 4.13 0.33
N ALA A 161 -7.29 3.70 -0.87
CA ALA A 161 -8.16 4.48 -1.75
C ALA A 161 -9.57 4.62 -1.13
N ILE A 162 -10.11 3.53 -0.58
CA ILE A 162 -11.40 3.53 0.12
C ILE A 162 -11.34 4.42 1.38
N GLU A 163 -10.28 4.31 2.19
CA GLU A 163 -10.08 5.17 3.36
C GLU A 163 -9.98 6.65 2.96
N SER A 164 -9.29 6.96 1.87
CA SER A 164 -9.18 8.33 1.36
C SER A 164 -10.53 8.90 0.95
N ASN A 165 -11.34 8.13 0.21
CA ASN A 165 -12.69 8.54 -0.19
C ASN A 165 -13.60 8.78 1.02
N SER A 166 -13.52 7.92 2.03
CA SER A 166 -14.27 8.08 3.29
C SER A 166 -13.89 9.38 4.01
N ARG A 167 -12.59 9.65 4.19
CA ARG A 167 -12.09 10.89 4.82
C ARG A 167 -12.50 12.14 4.05
N ILE A 168 -12.48 12.09 2.72
CA ILE A 168 -12.90 13.22 1.89
C ILE A 168 -14.40 13.49 2.08
N LEU A 169 -15.25 12.46 2.08
CA LEU A 169 -16.68 12.61 2.35
C LEU A 169 -16.93 13.25 3.72
N VAL A 170 -16.29 12.75 4.77
CA VAL A 170 -16.39 13.31 6.13
C VAL A 170 -15.97 14.79 6.16
N SER A 171 -14.86 15.13 5.48
CA SER A 171 -14.38 16.52 5.43
C SER A 171 -15.38 17.48 4.79
N GLU A 172 -16.08 17.06 3.73
CA GLU A 172 -17.09 17.87 3.07
C GLU A 172 -18.36 18.02 3.93
N LEU A 173 -18.73 16.96 4.67
CA LEU A 173 -19.83 17.00 5.63
C LEU A 173 -19.53 17.95 6.81
N THR A 174 -18.32 17.90 7.37
CA THR A 174 -17.87 18.84 8.41
C THR A 174 -17.79 20.27 7.89
N PHE A 175 -17.39 20.47 6.63
CA PHE A 175 -17.39 21.79 6.01
C PHE A 175 -18.82 22.38 5.93
N ILE A 176 -19.81 21.56 5.55
CA ILE A 176 -21.23 21.98 5.58
C ILE A 176 -21.65 22.33 7.00
N GLU A 177 -21.36 21.49 7.99
CA GLU A 177 -21.72 21.75 9.40
C GLU A 177 -21.14 23.06 9.92
N SER A 178 -19.87 23.34 9.64
CA SER A 178 -19.20 24.59 10.03
C SER A 178 -19.80 25.83 9.38
N SER A 179 -20.45 25.65 8.23
CA SER A 179 -21.10 26.73 7.48
C SER A 179 -22.55 26.98 7.93
N LEU A 180 -23.10 26.17 8.84
CA LEU A 180 -24.46 26.33 9.37
C LEU A 180 -24.52 27.35 10.53
N PRO A 181 -25.64 28.08 10.68
CA PRO A 181 -25.79 29.13 11.68
C PRO A 181 -25.95 28.55 13.08
N LEU A 182 -25.17 29.01 14.06
CA LEU A 182 -25.13 28.42 15.40
C LEU A 182 -26.54 28.31 16.04
N PRO A 183 -26.79 27.24 16.83
CA PRO A 183 -28.04 27.10 17.56
C PRO A 183 -28.29 28.30 18.49
N PRO A 184 -29.55 28.72 18.70
CA PRO A 184 -29.89 29.84 19.59
C PRO A 184 -29.43 29.65 21.04
N ASP A 185 -29.29 28.40 21.52
CA ASP A 185 -28.75 28.12 22.86
C ASP A 185 -27.24 28.39 22.99
N SER A 186 -26.50 28.49 21.88
CA SER A 186 -25.07 28.85 21.88
C SER A 186 -24.82 30.34 22.14
N MET A 187 -25.86 31.19 22.15
CA MET A 187 -25.78 32.61 22.52
C MET A 187 -26.14 32.89 23.99
N ARG A 188 -26.42 31.86 24.82
CA ARG A 188 -26.70 32.03 26.25
C ARG A 188 -25.45 32.17 27.12
N THR A 189 -24.27 31.92 26.57
CA THR A 189 -22.99 32.36 27.15
C THR A 189 -22.74 33.80 26.72
N GLY A 190 -23.01 34.71 27.65
CA GLY A 190 -23.35 36.10 27.39
C GLY A 190 -22.26 36.97 26.77
N SER A 191 -22.75 38.07 26.21
CA SER A 191 -21.98 39.27 25.90
C SER A 191 -21.25 39.79 27.13
N ILE A 192 -19.91 39.80 27.10
CA ILE A 192 -19.09 40.57 28.03
C ILE A 192 -19.24 42.05 27.67
N PHE A 193 -20.06 42.77 28.44
CA PHE A 193 -19.95 44.21 28.59
C PHE A 193 -18.90 44.51 29.65
N ILE A 194 -17.89 45.28 29.26
CA ILE A 194 -16.88 45.86 30.14
C ILE A 194 -17.54 46.98 30.95
N VAL A 195 -17.69 46.80 32.27
CA VAL A 195 -17.73 47.88 33.26
C VAL A 195 -17.04 47.38 34.54
N GLU A 196 -15.99 48.09 34.94
CA GLU A 196 -15.27 47.92 36.21
C GLU A 196 -16.20 48.03 37.42
N SER A 197 -16.05 47.12 38.38
CA SER A 197 -16.20 47.41 39.81
C SER A 197 -15.71 46.21 40.62
N ASP A 198 -14.52 46.38 41.23
CA ASP A 198 -13.96 45.60 42.32
C ASP A 198 -15.04 45.05 43.26
N SER A 199 -15.01 43.73 43.52
CA SER A 199 -15.40 43.04 44.78
C SER A 199 -15.88 41.58 44.58
N VAL A 200 -15.90 41.04 43.35
CA VAL A 200 -16.44 39.68 43.07
C VAL A 200 -15.34 38.64 42.75
N ASP A 201 -14.11 39.06 42.46
CA ASP A 201 -13.03 38.16 42.00
C ASP A 201 -12.57 37.13 43.07
N MET A 202 -12.59 37.45 44.36
CA MET A 202 -12.09 36.50 45.38
C MET A 202 -12.97 35.27 45.61
N PHE A 203 -14.24 35.27 45.18
CA PHE A 203 -15.12 34.08 45.33
C PHE A 203 -15.22 33.25 44.06
N PHE A 204 -15.01 33.84 42.88
CA PHE A 204 -14.96 33.08 41.62
C PHE A 204 -13.58 32.49 41.34
N GLU A 205 -12.48 33.16 41.72
CA GLU A 205 -11.12 32.62 41.57
C GLU A 205 -10.92 31.34 42.41
N ILE A 206 -11.55 31.24 43.60
CA ILE A 206 -11.49 30.02 44.43
C ILE A 206 -12.33 28.86 43.85
N VAL A 207 -13.46 29.16 43.21
CA VAL A 207 -14.32 28.12 42.60
C VAL A 207 -13.76 27.67 41.25
N GLU A 208 -13.22 28.60 40.47
CA GLU A 208 -12.49 28.35 39.23
C GLU A 208 -11.20 27.56 39.49
N ASP A 209 -10.44 27.88 40.55
CA ASP A 209 -9.27 27.09 40.98
C ASP A 209 -9.65 25.66 41.40
N VAL A 210 -10.81 25.47 42.06
CA VAL A 210 -11.27 24.14 42.47
C VAL A 210 -11.79 23.33 41.28
N GLU A 211 -12.49 23.97 40.35
CA GLU A 211 -12.98 23.33 39.13
C GLU A 211 -11.83 23.03 38.15
N GLU A 212 -10.84 23.92 38.06
CA GLU A 212 -9.60 23.72 37.31
C GLU A 212 -8.74 22.64 37.95
N MET A 213 -8.53 22.63 39.28
CA MET A 213 -7.87 21.53 39.98
C MET A 213 -8.60 20.20 39.78
N THR A 214 -9.93 20.20 39.77
CA THR A 214 -10.72 18.97 39.54
C THR A 214 -10.54 18.48 38.11
N ARG A 215 -10.53 19.38 37.13
CA ARG A 215 -10.27 19.05 35.72
C ARG A 215 -8.83 18.58 35.50
N GLU A 216 -7.86 19.18 36.18
CA GLU A 216 -6.47 18.73 36.16
C GLU A 216 -6.32 17.36 36.83
N LEU A 217 -7.01 17.09 37.93
CA LEU A 217 -7.05 15.77 38.57
C LEU A 217 -7.70 14.71 37.67
N GLU A 218 -8.76 15.05 36.96
CA GLU A 218 -9.44 14.17 36.01
C GLU A 218 -8.52 13.86 34.81
N LYS A 219 -7.83 14.87 34.28
CA LYS A 219 -6.80 14.69 33.25
C LYS A 219 -5.66 13.81 33.75
N LEU A 220 -5.15 14.07 34.96
CA LEU A 220 -4.07 13.29 35.55
C LEU A 220 -4.50 11.83 35.77
N ARG A 221 -5.74 11.59 36.17
CA ARG A 221 -6.32 10.24 36.26
C ARG A 221 -6.39 9.55 34.90
N ALA A 222 -6.82 10.26 33.86
CA ALA A 222 -6.83 9.72 32.50
C ALA A 222 -5.42 9.38 32.01
N THR A 223 -4.44 10.28 32.23
CA THR A 223 -3.04 10.02 31.86
C THR A 223 -2.46 8.85 32.67
N VAL A 224 -2.76 8.74 33.96
CA VAL A 224 -2.32 7.61 34.79
C VAL A 224 -2.96 6.30 34.30
N ALA A 225 -4.24 6.32 33.89
CA ALA A 225 -4.91 5.16 33.31
C ALA A 225 -4.25 4.72 31.98
N GLU A 226 -3.92 5.67 31.10
CA GLU A 226 -3.16 5.43 29.88
C GLU A 226 -1.77 4.86 30.19
N TYR A 227 -1.04 5.43 31.15
CA TYR A 227 0.26 4.90 31.60
C TYR A 227 0.14 3.49 32.18
N THR A 228 -0.94 3.16 32.89
CA THR A 228 -1.16 1.79 33.39
C THR A 228 -1.46 0.81 32.26
N SER A 229 -2.27 1.19 31.26
CA SER A 229 -2.54 0.38 30.06
C SER A 229 -1.27 0.17 29.25
N ALA A 230 -0.52 1.23 28.98
CA ALA A 230 0.75 1.17 28.27
C ALA A 230 1.80 0.33 29.00
N LYS A 231 1.81 0.36 30.34
CA LYS A 231 2.67 -0.52 31.17
C LYS A 231 2.25 -1.98 31.07
N GLU A 232 0.96 -2.26 31.02
CA GLU A 232 0.43 -3.62 30.83
C GLU A 232 0.77 -4.15 29.44
N GLU A 233 0.58 -3.35 28.39
CA GLU A 233 1.03 -3.66 27.02
C GLU A 233 2.54 -3.91 26.96
N MET A 234 3.35 -3.06 27.59
CA MET A 234 4.81 -3.25 27.67
C MET A 234 5.18 -4.57 28.36
N ASN A 235 4.47 -4.96 29.42
CA ASN A 235 4.70 -6.25 30.07
C ASN A 235 4.34 -7.42 29.15
N THR A 236 3.21 -7.34 28.42
CA THR A 236 2.86 -8.38 27.44
C THR A 236 3.87 -8.45 26.30
N PHE A 237 4.42 -7.32 25.88
CA PHE A 237 5.49 -7.27 24.88
C PHE A 237 6.77 -7.93 25.40
N LEU A 238 7.14 -7.64 26.65
CA LEU A 238 8.32 -8.25 27.30
C LEU A 238 8.16 -9.78 27.45
N GLU A 239 6.97 -10.26 27.77
CA GLU A 239 6.68 -11.70 27.82
C GLU A 239 6.80 -12.35 26.43
N ARG A 240 6.27 -11.71 25.37
CA ARG A 240 6.44 -12.17 23.99
C ARG A 240 7.91 -12.18 23.56
N GLU A 241 8.69 -11.19 23.96
CA GLU A 241 10.13 -11.13 23.67
C GLU A 241 10.89 -12.29 24.34
N GLN A 242 10.54 -12.62 25.60
CA GLN A 242 11.13 -13.76 26.29
C GLN A 242 10.77 -15.10 25.63
N LEU A 243 9.52 -15.24 25.19
CA LEU A 243 9.07 -16.43 24.48
C LEU A 243 9.79 -16.59 23.12
N MET A 244 9.88 -15.51 22.34
CA MET A 244 10.64 -15.50 21.08
C MET A 244 12.12 -15.82 21.29
N LYS A 245 12.76 -15.30 22.35
CA LYS A 245 14.14 -15.66 22.70
C LYS A 245 14.29 -17.15 22.99
N GLY A 246 13.32 -17.76 23.67
CA GLY A 246 13.28 -19.20 23.90
C GLY A 246 13.17 -20.00 22.60
N GLU A 247 12.26 -19.60 21.71
CA GLU A 247 12.07 -20.23 20.39
C GLU A 247 13.30 -20.09 19.49
N ILE A 248 13.98 -18.93 19.52
CA ILE A 248 15.21 -18.69 18.76
C ILE A 248 16.35 -19.59 19.25
N GLU A 249 16.53 -19.75 20.56
CA GLU A 249 17.56 -20.65 21.09
C GLU A 249 17.24 -22.13 20.81
N ALA A 250 15.95 -22.52 20.83
CA ALA A 250 15.53 -23.85 20.40
C ALA A 250 15.83 -24.08 18.90
N THR A 251 15.44 -23.12 18.04
CA THR A 251 15.69 -23.18 16.59
C THR A 251 17.18 -23.24 16.29
N LYS A 252 18.00 -22.48 17.02
CA LYS A 252 19.48 -22.50 16.89
C LYS A 252 20.06 -23.85 17.29
N SER A 253 19.52 -24.50 18.32
CA SER A 253 19.87 -25.87 18.68
C SER A 253 19.52 -26.85 17.55
N ASP A 254 18.32 -26.75 16.98
CA ASP A 254 17.87 -27.62 15.87
C ASP A 254 18.72 -27.44 14.63
N VAL A 255 19.04 -26.20 14.27
CA VAL A 255 19.96 -25.88 13.16
C VAL A 255 21.34 -26.49 13.40
N SER A 256 21.86 -26.44 14.63
CA SER A 256 23.14 -27.10 14.98
C SER A 256 23.07 -28.62 14.77
N ILE A 257 21.98 -29.25 15.21
CA ILE A 257 21.75 -30.69 15.00
C ILE A 257 21.70 -31.01 13.50
N LEU A 258 20.98 -30.23 12.70
CA LEU A 258 20.92 -30.39 11.25
C LEU A 258 22.30 -30.28 10.59
N TYR A 259 23.14 -29.32 11.01
CA TYR A 259 24.51 -29.23 10.52
C TYR A 259 25.32 -30.51 10.82
N THR A 260 25.21 -31.05 12.04
CA THR A 260 25.89 -32.32 12.38
C THR A 260 25.37 -33.51 11.56
N GLN A 261 24.07 -33.55 11.26
CA GLN A 261 23.47 -34.58 10.41
C GLN A 261 23.92 -34.46 8.94
N ILE A 262 24.04 -33.24 8.43
CA ILE A 262 24.57 -32.98 7.09
C ILE A 262 26.02 -33.44 6.99
N ASP A 263 26.86 -33.11 7.97
CA ASP A 263 28.28 -33.49 7.98
C ASP A 263 28.48 -35.00 8.07
N THR A 264 27.69 -35.68 8.92
CA THR A 264 27.72 -37.14 9.00
C THR A 264 27.25 -37.80 7.70
N THR A 265 26.22 -37.25 7.04
CA THR A 265 25.72 -37.74 5.75
C THR A 265 26.77 -37.55 4.64
N LYS A 266 27.42 -36.39 4.57
CA LYS A 266 28.54 -36.14 3.65
C LYS A 266 29.68 -37.13 3.87
N ALA A 267 30.09 -37.34 5.13
CA ALA A 267 31.17 -38.29 5.45
C ALA A 267 30.83 -39.75 5.08
N VAL A 268 29.56 -40.14 5.15
CA VAL A 268 29.09 -41.47 4.70
C VAL A 268 29.11 -41.55 3.17
N GLN A 269 28.65 -40.52 2.48
CA GLN A 269 28.69 -40.46 1.01
C GLN A 269 30.12 -40.49 0.47
N GLU A 270 31.05 -39.72 1.06
CA GLU A 270 32.46 -39.72 0.67
C GLU A 270 33.09 -41.11 0.87
N ARG A 271 32.79 -41.78 1.99
CA ARG A 271 33.22 -43.17 2.22
C ARG A 271 32.64 -44.13 1.18
N GLY A 272 31.36 -44.00 0.85
CA GLY A 272 30.70 -44.80 -0.19
C GLY A 272 31.28 -44.57 -1.59
N PHE A 273 31.58 -43.32 -1.94
CA PHE A 273 32.22 -42.99 -3.21
C PHE A 273 33.67 -43.51 -3.27
N GLY A 274 34.40 -43.45 -2.15
CA GLY A 274 35.74 -44.01 -2.03
C GLY A 274 35.78 -45.52 -2.23
N THR A 275 34.84 -46.28 -1.64
CA THR A 275 34.75 -47.73 -1.83
C THR A 275 34.36 -48.09 -3.26
N LEU A 276 33.40 -47.35 -3.87
CA LEU A 276 33.04 -47.52 -5.28
C LEU A 276 34.23 -47.28 -6.21
N LYS A 277 34.99 -46.21 -6.00
CA LYS A 277 36.21 -45.90 -6.77
C LYS A 277 37.25 -47.01 -6.66
N LYS A 278 37.46 -47.55 -5.45
CA LYS A 278 38.40 -48.65 -5.23
C LYS A 278 37.97 -49.92 -5.95
N ASN A 279 36.69 -50.28 -5.86
CA ASN A 279 36.14 -51.47 -6.52
C ASN A 279 36.23 -51.36 -8.05
N LEU A 280 35.95 -50.17 -8.59
CA LEU A 280 36.08 -49.92 -10.02
C LEU A 280 37.53 -50.04 -10.50
N SER A 281 38.49 -49.52 -9.74
CA SER A 281 39.92 -49.68 -10.03
C SER A 281 40.34 -51.14 -10.02
N SER A 282 39.99 -51.91 -8.98
CA SER A 282 40.36 -53.33 -8.90
C SER A 282 39.71 -54.17 -10.01
N SER A 283 38.48 -53.81 -10.42
CA SER A 283 37.80 -54.45 -11.54
C SER A 283 38.49 -54.11 -12.87
N ALA A 284 38.87 -52.85 -13.08
CA ALA A 284 39.62 -52.42 -14.25
C ALA A 284 40.99 -53.13 -14.34
N ASP A 285 41.71 -53.28 -13.23
CA ASP A 285 42.97 -54.02 -13.19
C ASP A 285 42.78 -55.51 -13.54
N SER A 286 41.72 -56.13 -13.03
CA SER A 286 41.37 -57.53 -13.33
C SER A 286 40.96 -57.73 -14.78
N ILE A 287 40.26 -56.77 -15.37
CA ILE A 287 39.94 -56.77 -16.81
C ILE A 287 41.23 -56.60 -17.63
N GLY A 288 42.13 -55.71 -17.19
CA GLY A 288 43.43 -55.51 -17.82
C GLY A 288 44.29 -56.77 -17.84
N THR A 289 44.29 -57.58 -16.78
CA THR A 289 45.00 -58.86 -16.75
C THR A 289 44.34 -59.90 -17.65
N LEU A 290 43.02 -60.01 -17.64
CA LEU A 290 42.27 -60.89 -18.53
C LEU A 290 42.53 -60.57 -20.00
N ILE A 291 42.52 -59.28 -20.39
CA ILE A 291 42.81 -58.86 -21.76
C ILE A 291 44.21 -59.29 -22.18
N ARG A 292 45.24 -59.11 -21.33
CA ARG A 292 46.61 -59.55 -21.64
C ARG A 292 46.71 -61.07 -21.78
N GLN A 293 46.00 -61.82 -20.95
CA GLN A 293 45.99 -63.28 -21.02
C GLN A 293 45.28 -63.78 -22.29
N VAL A 294 44.17 -63.15 -22.65
CA VAL A 294 43.44 -63.45 -23.90
C VAL A 294 44.28 -63.09 -25.11
N ASP A 295 44.95 -61.94 -25.12
CA ASP A 295 45.82 -61.51 -26.22
C ASP A 295 47.00 -62.48 -26.42
N ALA A 296 47.64 -62.92 -25.33
CA ALA A 296 48.67 -63.94 -25.38
C ALA A 296 48.14 -65.27 -25.95
N SER A 297 46.98 -65.74 -25.48
CA SER A 297 46.35 -66.96 -25.98
C SER A 297 45.93 -66.85 -27.45
N ILE A 298 45.41 -65.70 -27.89
CA ILE A 298 45.07 -65.45 -29.29
C ILE A 298 46.34 -65.45 -30.14
N LYS A 299 47.41 -64.81 -29.69
CA LYS A 299 48.69 -64.80 -30.39
C LYS A 299 49.27 -66.20 -30.57
N ASP A 300 49.22 -67.03 -29.52
CA ASP A 300 49.65 -68.42 -29.58
C ASP A 300 48.75 -69.24 -30.51
N ASN A 301 47.43 -69.06 -30.43
CA ASN A 301 46.48 -69.74 -31.31
C ASN A 301 46.67 -69.33 -32.78
N ILE A 302 46.93 -68.05 -33.08
CA ILE A 302 47.22 -67.58 -34.44
C ILE A 302 48.53 -68.17 -34.95
N ALA A 303 49.56 -68.24 -34.10
CA ALA A 303 50.83 -68.86 -34.45
C ALA A 303 50.63 -70.36 -34.77
N ASN A 304 49.90 -71.08 -33.92
CA ASN A 304 49.57 -72.49 -34.12
C ASN A 304 48.69 -72.70 -35.36
N LEU A 305 47.67 -71.86 -35.57
CA LEU A 305 46.80 -71.92 -36.74
C LEU A 305 47.57 -71.59 -38.03
N ALA A 306 48.56 -70.71 -38.00
CA ALA A 306 49.41 -70.44 -39.16
C ALA A 306 50.24 -71.67 -39.55
N THR A 307 50.76 -72.42 -38.56
CA THR A 307 51.38 -73.75 -38.79
C THR A 307 50.37 -74.78 -39.28
N ASP A 308 49.18 -74.87 -38.65
CA ASP A 308 48.14 -75.84 -39.04
C ASP A 308 47.54 -75.52 -40.42
N ILE A 309 47.45 -74.25 -40.83
CA ILE A 309 47.03 -73.83 -42.19
C ILE A 309 48.13 -74.16 -43.19
N ALA A 310 49.41 -73.98 -42.84
CA ALA A 310 50.51 -74.42 -43.68
C ALA A 310 50.50 -75.95 -43.87
N ASP A 311 50.19 -76.71 -42.82
CA ASP A 311 50.08 -78.16 -42.85
C ASP A 311 48.77 -78.65 -43.49
N SER A 312 47.65 -77.94 -43.35
CA SER A 312 46.35 -78.32 -43.94
C SER A 312 46.17 -77.86 -45.39
N LEU A 313 46.79 -76.76 -45.84
CA LEU A 313 46.93 -76.48 -47.29
C LEU A 313 47.68 -77.62 -48.01
N SER A 314 48.49 -78.38 -47.28
CA SER A 314 49.16 -79.59 -47.79
C SER A 314 48.27 -80.85 -47.77
N LEU A 315 47.13 -80.84 -47.05
CA LEU A 315 46.29 -82.03 -46.79
C LEU A 315 44.80 -81.86 -47.20
N GLN A 316 44.31 -80.64 -47.45
CA GLN A 316 42.90 -80.33 -47.76
C GLN A 316 42.60 -80.31 -49.27
N GLN A 317 43.16 -81.29 -49.97
CA GLN A 317 42.56 -81.86 -51.16
C GLN A 317 41.58 -82.97 -50.75
N SER A 318 40.68 -82.78 -49.77
CA SER A 318 39.57 -83.73 -49.49
C SER A 318 38.61 -83.26 -48.37
N ALA A 319 37.36 -82.93 -48.76
CA ALA A 319 36.10 -83.21 -48.05
C ALA A 319 35.89 -82.75 -46.58
N SER A 320 35.12 -81.66 -46.37
CA SER A 320 34.09 -81.58 -45.29
C SER A 320 33.33 -80.23 -45.24
N ASP A 321 33.07 -79.62 -46.41
CA ASP A 321 32.30 -78.37 -46.55
C ASP A 321 30.79 -78.47 -46.20
N SER A 322 30.25 -79.66 -45.87
CA SER A 322 28.78 -79.84 -45.87
C SER A 322 28.06 -79.74 -44.52
N LEU A 323 28.76 -79.66 -43.38
CA LEU A 323 28.10 -79.78 -42.06
C LEU A 323 28.05 -78.50 -41.21
N PHE A 324 28.77 -77.42 -41.58
CA PHE A 324 28.84 -76.20 -40.77
C PHE A 324 27.68 -75.20 -40.98
N PHE A 325 26.95 -75.27 -42.10
CA PHE A 325 25.93 -74.27 -42.44
C PHE A 325 24.59 -74.43 -41.70
N GLN A 326 24.32 -75.58 -41.06
CA GLN A 326 23.02 -75.82 -40.39
C GLN A 326 22.93 -75.29 -38.95
N VAL A 327 24.05 -74.97 -38.30
CA VAL A 327 24.08 -74.56 -36.88
C VAL A 327 24.08 -73.03 -36.72
N GLY A 328 24.60 -72.29 -37.70
CA GLY A 328 24.70 -70.82 -37.63
C GLY A 328 23.37 -70.07 -37.71
N THR A 329 22.33 -70.65 -38.32
CA THR A 329 21.06 -69.96 -38.58
C THR A 329 20.17 -69.84 -37.34
N ASN A 330 20.14 -70.84 -36.45
CA ASN A 330 19.26 -70.85 -35.27
C ASN A 330 19.70 -69.91 -34.12
N MET A 331 20.99 -69.57 -34.01
CA MET A 331 21.49 -68.72 -32.92
C MET A 331 21.22 -67.22 -33.15
N SER A 332 21.04 -66.82 -34.41
CA SER A 332 20.74 -65.44 -34.78
C SER A 332 19.30 -65.02 -34.44
N LEU A 333 18.35 -65.96 -34.51
CA LEU A 333 16.92 -65.72 -34.25
C LEU A 333 16.62 -65.47 -32.75
N PHE A 334 17.30 -66.18 -31.84
CA PHE A 334 17.12 -66.00 -30.39
C PHE A 334 17.66 -64.65 -29.89
N ARG A 335 18.68 -64.09 -30.55
CA ARG A 335 19.28 -62.81 -30.15
C ARG A 335 18.37 -61.62 -30.47
N ALA A 336 17.63 -61.68 -31.57
CA ALA A 336 16.66 -60.64 -31.95
C ALA A 336 15.43 -60.59 -31.01
N GLN A 337 15.01 -61.73 -30.46
CA GLN A 337 13.86 -61.79 -29.54
C GLN A 337 14.18 -61.23 -28.14
N ILE A 338 15.42 -61.39 -27.66
CA ILE A 338 15.86 -60.85 -26.37
C ILE A 338 15.98 -59.32 -26.39
N ASP A 339 16.42 -58.73 -27.50
CA ASP A 339 16.57 -57.27 -27.62
C ASP A 339 15.21 -56.55 -27.69
N SER A 340 14.19 -57.17 -28.30
CA SER A 340 12.82 -56.60 -28.35
C SER A 340 12.15 -56.58 -26.98
N LEU A 341 12.41 -57.58 -26.13
CA LEU A 341 11.88 -57.64 -24.75
C LEU A 341 12.53 -56.59 -23.82
N LYS A 342 13.79 -56.25 -24.07
CA LYS A 342 14.54 -55.24 -23.30
C LYS A 342 14.02 -53.81 -23.54
N GLY A 343 13.45 -53.53 -24.71
CA GLY A 343 12.85 -52.23 -25.04
C GLY A 343 11.52 -51.98 -24.35
N VAL A 344 10.69 -53.03 -24.18
CA VAL A 344 9.36 -52.93 -23.56
C VAL A 344 9.46 -52.67 -22.04
N VAL A 345 10.42 -53.31 -21.36
CA VAL A 345 10.65 -53.11 -19.91
C VAL A 345 11.08 -51.67 -19.58
N ARG A 346 11.79 -51.00 -20.50
CA ARG A 346 12.25 -49.61 -20.31
C ARG A 346 11.16 -48.55 -20.47
N TYR A 347 10.06 -48.89 -21.16
CA TYR A 347 8.91 -48.00 -21.34
C TYR A 347 8.02 -47.95 -20.07
N TYR A 348 7.88 -49.07 -19.36
CA TYR A 348 7.09 -49.15 -18.13
C TYR A 348 7.75 -48.44 -16.93
N ASP A 349 9.08 -48.46 -16.80
CA ASP A 349 9.82 -47.78 -15.70
C ASP A 349 9.76 -46.23 -15.79
N ILE A 350 9.48 -45.68 -16.98
CA ILE A 350 9.28 -44.23 -17.19
C ILE A 350 7.81 -43.83 -16.95
N ALA A 351 6.86 -44.71 -17.29
CA ALA A 351 5.43 -44.45 -17.07
C ALA A 351 5.01 -44.55 -15.59
N GLU A 352 5.70 -45.38 -14.79
CA GLU A 352 5.36 -45.65 -13.39
C GLU A 352 5.85 -44.54 -12.41
N LYS A 353 6.82 -43.70 -12.82
CA LYS A 353 7.44 -42.69 -11.94
C LYS A 353 6.92 -41.25 -12.06
N GLY A 354 6.04 -40.98 -13.03
CA GLY A 354 5.44 -39.65 -13.22
C GLY A 354 6.45 -38.55 -13.60
N LEU A 355 5.97 -37.49 -14.26
CA LEU A 355 6.79 -36.31 -14.54
C LEU A 355 7.11 -35.59 -13.22
N PRO A 356 8.34 -35.11 -13.01
CA PRO A 356 8.67 -34.31 -11.82
C PRO A 356 7.83 -33.04 -11.82
N ILE A 357 7.12 -32.79 -10.72
CA ILE A 357 6.41 -31.54 -10.47
C ILE A 357 7.50 -30.48 -10.28
N ILE A 358 7.53 -29.50 -11.18
CA ILE A 358 8.46 -28.37 -11.11
C ILE A 358 7.94 -27.44 -10.01
N ASP A 359 8.77 -27.19 -9.01
CA ASP A 359 8.53 -26.27 -7.89
C ASP A 359 8.30 -24.83 -8.39
N GLU A 360 7.35 -24.09 -7.81
CA GLU A 360 7.05 -22.69 -8.17
C GLU A 360 8.25 -21.75 -7.92
N GLU A 361 9.15 -22.14 -7.01
CA GLU A 361 10.42 -21.43 -6.79
C GLU A 361 11.35 -21.50 -8.01
N VAL A 362 11.31 -22.58 -8.80
CA VAL A 362 12.05 -22.70 -10.07
C VAL A 362 11.38 -21.85 -11.15
N LEU A 363 10.07 -21.63 -11.09
CA LEU A 363 9.37 -20.69 -11.98
C LEU A 363 9.82 -19.25 -11.73
N ASN A 364 10.12 -18.87 -10.49
CA ASN A 364 10.63 -17.54 -10.14
C ASN A 364 12.09 -17.29 -10.58
N ILE A 365 12.85 -18.35 -10.89
CA ILE A 365 14.16 -18.27 -11.54
C ILE A 365 14.01 -17.91 -13.03
N LEU A 366 12.84 -18.13 -13.64
CA LEU A 366 12.51 -17.67 -14.99
C LEU A 366 12.12 -16.18 -15.03
N LYS A 367 12.73 -15.34 -14.19
CA LYS A 367 12.76 -13.88 -14.45
C LYS A 367 13.47 -13.69 -15.78
N LEU A 368 12.68 -13.56 -16.84
CA LEU A 368 13.16 -13.23 -18.18
C LEU A 368 14.04 -11.99 -18.04
N PRO A 369 15.29 -12.02 -18.53
CA PRO A 369 16.13 -10.83 -18.49
C PRO A 369 15.37 -9.71 -19.20
N LEU A 370 15.25 -8.55 -18.54
CA LEU A 370 14.62 -7.37 -19.13
C LEU A 370 15.47 -6.93 -20.33
N LEU A 371 15.11 -7.40 -21.53
CA LEU A 371 15.81 -7.10 -22.78
C LEU A 371 15.59 -5.63 -23.15
N ARG A 372 16.43 -4.75 -22.61
CA ARG A 372 16.29 -3.29 -22.70
C ARG A 372 16.95 -2.64 -23.91
N HIS A 373 17.87 -3.33 -24.59
CA HIS A 373 18.73 -2.73 -25.61
C HIS A 373 18.57 -3.44 -26.95
N LYS A 374 18.54 -2.65 -28.02
CA LYS A 374 18.54 -3.10 -29.41
C LYS A 374 19.73 -2.45 -30.11
N ILE A 375 20.70 -3.26 -30.49
CA ILE A 375 21.88 -2.84 -31.24
C ILE A 375 21.71 -3.27 -32.69
N THR A 376 21.88 -2.33 -33.62
CA THR A 376 21.94 -2.62 -35.05
C THR A 376 23.39 -2.56 -35.51
N LEU A 377 23.90 -3.67 -36.03
CA LEU A 377 25.25 -3.81 -36.54
C LEU A 377 25.36 -3.30 -37.98
N ALA A 378 26.58 -3.00 -38.42
CA ALA A 378 26.89 -2.50 -39.77
C ALA A 378 26.51 -3.47 -40.90
N ASN A 379 26.41 -4.75 -40.59
CA ASN A 379 25.94 -5.79 -41.52
C ASN A 379 24.40 -5.93 -41.54
N GLY A 380 23.66 -5.09 -40.80
CA GLY A 380 22.21 -5.13 -40.69
C GLY A 380 21.66 -6.08 -39.62
N THR A 381 22.52 -6.82 -38.90
CA THR A 381 22.08 -7.71 -37.82
C THR A 381 21.59 -6.91 -36.61
N ILE A 382 20.41 -7.28 -36.10
CA ILE A 382 19.80 -6.66 -34.92
C ILE A 382 19.98 -7.58 -33.72
N VAL A 383 20.67 -7.11 -32.70
CA VAL A 383 20.91 -7.81 -31.44
C VAL A 383 20.05 -7.20 -30.35
N ILE A 384 19.21 -8.00 -29.70
CA ILE A 384 18.31 -7.56 -28.62
C ILE A 384 18.77 -8.20 -27.30
N GLY A 385 19.01 -7.38 -26.28
CA GLY A 385 19.59 -7.85 -25.01
C GLY A 385 19.66 -6.79 -23.91
N HIS A 386 20.29 -7.15 -22.81
CA HIS A 386 20.59 -6.28 -21.67
C HIS A 386 22.10 -6.07 -21.59
N ILE A 387 22.57 -4.82 -21.61
CA ILE A 387 24.00 -4.53 -21.50
C ILE A 387 24.45 -4.80 -20.06
N LEU A 388 25.44 -5.67 -19.91
CA LEU A 388 26.04 -6.02 -18.63
C LEU A 388 27.23 -5.11 -18.31
N ALA A 389 27.99 -4.73 -19.34
CA ALA A 389 29.15 -3.86 -19.21
C ALA A 389 29.45 -3.18 -20.54
N GLU A 390 29.98 -1.97 -20.47
CA GLU A 390 30.37 -1.18 -21.62
C GLU A 390 31.74 -0.55 -21.38
N ASN A 391 32.68 -0.80 -22.28
CA ASN A 391 34.00 -0.21 -22.30
C ASN A 391 34.13 0.74 -23.50
N LEU A 392 35.32 1.35 -23.68
CA LEU A 392 35.59 2.22 -24.83
C LEU A 392 35.47 1.48 -26.18
N ASP A 393 35.86 0.20 -26.22
CA ASP A 393 35.94 -0.56 -27.47
C ASP A 393 34.82 -1.61 -27.63
N VAL A 394 34.29 -2.13 -26.53
CA VAL A 394 33.38 -3.30 -26.53
C VAL A 394 32.16 -3.11 -25.63
N ILE A 395 31.06 -3.75 -26.01
CA ILE A 395 29.83 -3.88 -25.22
C ILE A 395 29.61 -5.37 -24.92
N ILE A 396 29.40 -5.71 -23.65
CA ILE A 396 29.02 -7.05 -23.21
C ILE A 396 27.52 -7.04 -22.95
N MET A 397 26.77 -7.87 -23.69
CA MET A 397 25.31 -7.91 -23.67
C MET A 397 24.79 -9.31 -23.36
N GLN A 398 23.85 -9.42 -22.43
CA GLN A 398 23.04 -10.62 -22.19
C GLN A 398 21.87 -10.64 -23.17
N THR A 399 21.83 -11.61 -24.07
CA THR A 399 20.70 -11.87 -24.98
C THR A 399 19.96 -13.14 -24.56
N THR A 400 18.84 -13.44 -25.23
CA THR A 400 18.08 -14.71 -25.02
C THR A 400 18.89 -15.95 -25.37
N ILE A 401 19.91 -15.81 -26.22
CA ILE A 401 20.79 -16.90 -26.68
C ILE A 401 22.04 -17.01 -25.77
N GLY A 402 22.30 -16.01 -24.93
CA GLY A 402 23.44 -15.98 -24.01
C GLY A 402 24.18 -14.65 -24.00
N LYS A 403 25.38 -14.63 -23.41
CA LYS A 403 26.25 -13.45 -23.36
C LYS A 403 26.98 -13.26 -24.70
N LEU A 404 26.82 -12.09 -25.29
CA LEU A 404 27.51 -11.66 -26.51
C LEU A 404 28.45 -10.51 -26.19
N VAL A 405 29.62 -10.50 -26.81
CA VAL A 405 30.57 -9.38 -26.79
C VAL A 405 30.57 -8.77 -28.19
N ILE A 406 30.32 -7.47 -28.27
CA ILE A 406 30.15 -6.73 -29.52
C ILE A 406 31.14 -5.58 -29.54
N ASP A 407 31.97 -5.49 -30.59
CA ASP A 407 32.84 -4.32 -30.77
C ASP A 407 32.02 -3.13 -31.26
N LYS A 408 32.25 -1.97 -30.64
CA LYS A 408 31.54 -0.73 -30.96
C LYS A 408 31.77 -0.25 -32.39
N GLN A 409 32.90 -0.58 -32.98
CA GLN A 409 33.22 -0.26 -34.38
C GLN A 409 32.22 -0.82 -35.39
N PHE A 410 31.53 -1.91 -35.04
CA PHE A 410 30.53 -2.55 -35.90
C PHE A 410 29.10 -2.13 -35.58
N ILE A 411 28.88 -1.22 -34.62
CA ILE A 411 27.55 -0.74 -34.24
C ILE A 411 27.20 0.49 -35.08
N VAL A 412 26.08 0.43 -35.80
CA VAL A 412 25.53 1.57 -36.55
C VAL A 412 24.52 2.34 -35.73
N GLN A 413 23.67 1.62 -35.00
CA GLN A 413 22.61 2.24 -34.22
C GLN A 413 22.48 1.56 -32.86
N TYR A 414 22.39 2.38 -31.83
CA TYR A 414 22.16 2.01 -30.45
C TYR A 414 20.78 2.53 -30.06
N ASP A 415 19.79 1.63 -29.95
CA ASP A 415 18.45 1.97 -29.47
C ASP A 415 18.24 1.31 -28.11
N GLU A 416 18.08 2.09 -27.04
CA GLU A 416 17.49 1.56 -25.83
C GLU A 416 16.00 1.35 -26.10
N LYS A 417 15.56 0.09 -26.17
CA LYS A 417 14.14 -0.24 -26.14
C LYS A 417 13.63 0.14 -24.75
N PHE A 418 13.11 1.35 -24.65
CA PHE A 418 12.15 1.71 -23.63
C PHE A 418 11.05 0.65 -23.66
N PHE A 419 10.93 -0.15 -22.59
CA PHE A 419 9.74 -0.96 -22.41
C PHE A 419 8.55 0.00 -22.49
N PRO A 420 7.50 -0.30 -23.27
CA PRO A 420 6.36 0.59 -23.42
C PRO A 420 5.50 0.67 -22.14
N GLY A 421 6.02 0.30 -20.97
CA GLY A 421 5.28 0.38 -19.71
C GLY A 421 4.99 1.83 -19.26
N PRO A 422 4.14 1.98 -18.24
CA PRO A 422 3.94 3.27 -17.59
C PRO A 422 5.25 3.75 -16.97
N LYS A 423 5.53 5.05 -17.11
CA LYS A 423 6.67 5.68 -16.46
C LYS A 423 6.27 7.08 -16.04
N VAL A 424 6.17 7.30 -14.73
CA VAL A 424 5.82 8.61 -14.20
C VAL A 424 7.08 9.29 -13.67
N GLU A 425 7.25 10.57 -13.98
CA GLU A 425 8.36 11.40 -13.52
C GLU A 425 7.84 12.72 -12.94
N PHE A 426 8.59 13.31 -12.02
CA PHE A 426 8.27 14.64 -11.49
C PHE A 426 8.47 15.71 -12.56
N GLU A 427 7.48 16.59 -12.72
CA GLU A 427 7.53 17.70 -13.66
C GLU A 427 7.81 18.99 -12.88
N GLY A 428 9.11 19.28 -12.72
CA GLY A 428 9.60 20.44 -11.99
C GLY A 428 9.77 20.21 -10.48
N ASP A 429 10.09 21.29 -9.77
CA ASP A 429 10.25 21.27 -8.32
C ASP A 429 8.88 21.36 -7.62
N TYR A 430 8.78 20.76 -6.43
CA TYR A 430 7.60 20.88 -5.59
C TYR A 430 7.62 22.15 -4.74
N GLN A 431 6.42 22.64 -4.42
CA GLN A 431 6.20 23.71 -3.46
C GLN A 431 6.07 23.11 -2.06
N LEU A 432 6.82 23.65 -1.11
CA LEU A 432 6.79 23.27 0.30
C LEU A 432 6.09 24.36 1.11
N ILE A 433 5.08 23.98 1.89
CA ILE A 433 4.43 24.82 2.88
C ILE A 433 4.71 24.21 4.26
N GLU A 434 5.51 24.89 5.08
CA GLU A 434 5.91 24.40 6.40
C GLU A 434 5.02 25.00 7.49
N TYR A 435 4.37 24.12 8.27
CA TYR A 435 3.63 24.47 9.48
C TYR A 435 4.36 23.96 10.73
N SER A 436 3.89 24.39 11.90
CA SER A 436 4.45 23.94 13.19
C SER A 436 4.28 22.44 13.40
N ASP A 437 3.16 21.90 12.95
CA ASP A 437 2.64 20.54 13.18
C ASP A 437 2.68 19.66 11.93
N ARG A 438 2.79 20.24 10.72
CA ARG A 438 2.80 19.50 9.44
C ARG A 438 3.63 20.17 8.37
N GLU A 439 4.00 19.41 7.33
CA GLU A 439 4.55 19.93 6.07
C GLU A 439 3.65 19.50 4.92
N GLU A 440 3.34 20.42 4.02
CA GLU A 440 2.52 20.16 2.84
C GLU A 440 3.36 20.30 1.58
N PHE A 441 3.26 19.30 0.70
CA PHE A 441 4.01 19.20 -0.54
C PHE A 441 3.05 19.23 -1.72
N VAL A 442 3.26 20.18 -2.63
CA VAL A 442 2.42 20.38 -3.81
C VAL A 442 3.28 20.38 -5.06
N GLY A 443 2.98 19.51 -6.01
CA GLY A 443 3.73 19.44 -7.26
C GLY A 443 2.95 18.76 -8.36
N THR A 444 3.65 18.53 -9.48
CA THR A 444 3.09 17.90 -10.67
C THR A 444 3.96 16.73 -11.06
N VAL A 445 3.34 15.67 -11.55
CA VAL A 445 4.02 14.55 -12.18
C VAL A 445 3.46 14.32 -13.57
N ARG A 446 4.25 13.70 -14.44
CA ARG A 446 3.87 13.41 -15.82
C ARG A 446 4.16 11.96 -16.16
N ASN A 447 3.21 11.30 -16.80
CA ASN A 447 3.47 10.00 -17.41
C ASN A 447 4.23 10.19 -18.74
N VAL A 448 5.52 9.88 -18.76
CA VAL A 448 6.38 9.86 -19.96
C VAL A 448 6.43 8.47 -20.62
N GLY A 449 5.76 7.48 -20.01
CA GLY A 449 5.60 6.13 -20.56
C GLY A 449 4.66 6.07 -21.77
N LYS A 450 4.56 4.89 -22.38
CA LYS A 450 3.66 4.64 -23.53
C LYS A 450 2.36 3.94 -23.15
N ILE A 451 2.24 3.50 -21.89
CA ILE A 451 1.05 2.88 -21.30
C ILE A 451 0.61 3.74 -20.11
N ARG A 452 -0.68 3.71 -19.81
CA ARG A 452 -1.30 4.40 -18.67
C ARG A 452 -0.70 3.91 -17.35
N ALA A 453 -0.39 4.83 -16.46
CA ALA A 453 0.07 4.53 -15.10
C ALA A 453 -1.14 4.57 -14.17
N ASP A 454 -1.41 3.49 -13.45
CA ASP A 454 -2.55 3.38 -12.55
C ASP A 454 -2.11 3.48 -11.09
N PHE A 455 -2.98 4.03 -10.24
CA PHE A 455 -2.75 4.24 -8.81
C PHE A 455 -1.43 4.97 -8.51
N VAL A 456 -1.20 6.08 -9.20
CA VAL A 456 0.03 6.86 -9.03
C VAL A 456 0.05 7.49 -7.63
N ARG A 457 0.98 7.02 -6.79
CA ARG A 457 1.16 7.43 -5.40
C ARG A 457 2.52 8.09 -5.21
N ILE A 458 2.52 9.16 -4.42
CA ILE A 458 3.75 9.83 -3.97
C ILE A 458 3.83 9.75 -2.47
N THR A 459 5.01 9.40 -1.97
CA THR A 459 5.31 9.33 -0.53
C THR A 459 6.45 10.28 -0.20
N PHE A 460 6.26 11.11 0.82
CA PHE A 460 7.28 11.97 1.38
C PHE A 460 7.69 11.47 2.76
N PHE A 461 9.00 11.52 3.02
CA PHE A 461 9.60 11.15 4.29
C PHE A 461 10.37 12.35 4.84
N LEU A 462 10.08 12.70 6.09
CA LEU A 462 10.80 13.71 6.86
C LEU A 462 11.83 13.03 7.74
N TRP A 463 13.08 13.48 7.68
CA TRP A 463 14.17 12.88 8.44
C TRP A 463 14.83 13.88 9.39
N GLY A 464 15.19 13.41 10.56
CA GLY A 464 16.07 14.13 11.49
C GLY A 464 17.53 14.04 11.05
N ALA A 465 18.40 14.81 11.72
CA ALA A 465 19.83 14.84 11.40
C ALA A 465 20.53 13.47 11.54
N THR A 466 19.98 12.57 12.36
CA THR A 466 20.48 11.21 12.59
C THR A 466 19.72 10.16 11.77
N THR A 467 19.08 10.56 10.66
CA THR A 467 18.28 9.68 9.79
C THR A 467 17.11 8.97 10.49
N ASN A 468 16.61 9.54 11.59
CA ASN A 468 15.40 9.04 12.26
C ASN A 468 14.15 9.60 11.54
N PRO A 469 13.12 8.78 11.26
CA PRO A 469 11.91 9.25 10.62
C PRO A 469 11.15 10.19 11.58
N LEU A 470 10.79 11.37 11.10
CA LEU A 470 10.05 12.40 11.85
C LEU A 470 8.60 12.55 11.39
N GLY A 471 8.28 11.99 10.23
CA GLY A 471 6.95 12.02 9.61
C GLY A 471 6.99 11.31 8.27
N ILE A 472 5.90 10.63 7.94
CA ILE A 472 5.67 9.99 6.64
C ILE A 472 4.27 10.39 6.21
N GLY A 473 4.15 10.86 4.97
CA GLY A 473 2.85 11.13 4.38
C GLY A 473 2.85 10.68 2.93
N SER A 474 1.71 10.19 2.49
CA SER A 474 1.52 9.81 1.10
C SER A 474 0.25 10.43 0.56
N GLY A 475 0.21 10.66 -0.75
CA GLY A 475 -0.96 11.17 -1.44
C GLY A 475 -1.02 10.59 -2.84
N MET A 476 -2.23 10.43 -3.34
CA MET A 476 -2.47 10.07 -4.74
C MET A 476 -2.35 11.30 -5.63
N VAL A 477 -1.97 11.05 -6.87
CA VAL A 477 -1.93 12.06 -7.91
C VAL A 477 -3.32 12.18 -8.53
N ASP A 478 -3.81 13.41 -8.68
CA ASP A 478 -5.04 13.71 -9.39
C ASP A 478 -4.87 13.44 -10.89
N GLY A 479 -5.64 12.48 -11.40
CA GLY A 479 -5.58 11.98 -12.77
C GLY A 479 -6.97 11.76 -13.37
N MET A 480 -7.12 10.73 -14.17
CA MET A 480 -8.37 10.34 -14.81
C MET A 480 -9.09 9.26 -14.02
N THR A 481 -10.42 9.41 -13.88
CA THR A 481 -11.28 8.37 -13.32
C THR A 481 -11.33 7.14 -14.23
N THR A 482 -10.82 6.02 -13.74
CA THR A 482 -10.74 4.73 -14.45
C THR A 482 -11.42 3.64 -13.63
N ARG A 483 -12.21 2.80 -14.31
CA ARG A 483 -12.79 1.57 -13.76
C ARG A 483 -11.90 0.39 -14.14
N PHE A 484 -11.49 -0.39 -13.15
CA PHE A 484 -10.66 -1.58 -13.34
C PHE A 484 -11.50 -2.85 -13.45
N THR A 485 -10.94 -3.91 -14.04
CA THR A 485 -11.57 -5.23 -14.11
C THR A 485 -11.91 -5.85 -12.76
N THR A 486 -11.30 -5.36 -11.67
CA THR A 486 -11.66 -5.74 -10.28
C THR A 486 -12.95 -5.07 -9.79
N GLY A 487 -13.51 -4.13 -10.56
CA GLY A 487 -14.67 -3.32 -10.17
C GLY A 487 -14.31 -2.04 -9.42
N VAL A 488 -13.05 -1.88 -8.98
CA VAL A 488 -12.53 -0.68 -8.31
C VAL A 488 -12.51 0.50 -9.28
N ILE A 489 -12.89 1.68 -8.79
CA ILE A 489 -12.82 2.94 -9.53
C ILE A 489 -11.82 3.87 -8.83
N SER A 490 -10.82 4.36 -9.56
CA SER A 490 -9.82 5.31 -9.05
C SER A 490 -9.72 6.53 -9.95
N ASP A 491 -9.49 7.70 -9.37
CA ASP A 491 -9.14 8.94 -10.06
C ASP A 491 -7.62 9.17 -10.16
N ALA A 492 -6.80 8.20 -9.75
CA ALA A 492 -5.35 8.31 -9.70
C ALA A 492 -4.60 7.66 -10.88
N SER A 493 -5.22 7.65 -12.07
CA SER A 493 -4.63 7.10 -13.30
C SER A 493 -4.15 8.20 -14.26
N LEU A 494 -2.97 8.04 -14.86
CA LEU A 494 -2.40 8.99 -15.81
C LEU A 494 -2.14 8.32 -17.16
N ASP A 495 -2.80 8.79 -18.21
CA ASP A 495 -2.55 8.35 -19.58
C ASP A 495 -1.17 8.78 -20.09
N PRO A 496 -0.64 8.12 -21.14
CA PRO A 496 0.62 8.52 -21.77
C PRO A 496 0.65 10.00 -22.15
N GLY A 497 1.59 10.75 -21.59
CA GLY A 497 1.76 12.18 -21.80
C GLY A 497 0.92 13.08 -20.88
N GLN A 498 0.01 12.52 -20.08
CA GLN A 498 -0.83 13.27 -19.15
C GLN A 498 -0.02 13.71 -17.92
N THR A 499 -0.37 14.89 -17.41
CA THR A 499 0.16 15.49 -16.19
C THR A 499 -0.88 15.45 -15.10
N GLY A 500 -0.49 15.04 -13.90
CA GLY A 500 -1.35 15.00 -12.73
C GLY A 500 -0.76 15.80 -11.57
N ARG A 501 -1.62 16.48 -10.81
CA ARG A 501 -1.19 17.29 -9.66
C ARG A 501 -1.31 16.46 -8.39
N TYR A 502 -0.36 16.58 -7.48
CA TYR A 502 -0.42 15.93 -6.19
C TYR A 502 -0.42 16.93 -5.04
N TYR A 503 -1.01 16.48 -3.94
CA TYR A 503 -1.03 17.18 -2.66
C TYR A 503 -0.77 16.17 -1.55
N VAL A 504 0.37 16.29 -0.87
CA VAL A 504 0.76 15.38 0.21
C VAL A 504 0.92 16.17 1.50
N VAL A 505 0.22 15.75 2.54
CA VAL A 505 0.38 16.28 3.90
C VAL A 505 1.18 15.28 4.72
N VAL A 506 2.25 15.76 5.36
CA VAL A 506 3.07 14.97 6.27
C VAL A 506 2.98 15.57 7.66
N GLU A 507 2.40 14.83 8.59
CA GLU A 507 2.38 15.22 9.99
C GLU A 507 3.79 15.13 10.60
N LYS A 508 4.15 16.13 11.39
CA LYS A 508 5.48 16.25 12.01
C LYS A 508 5.37 16.02 13.51
N GLN A 509 6.33 15.28 14.07
CA GLN A 509 6.46 15.20 15.52
C GLN A 509 6.75 16.58 16.13
N VAL A 510 5.86 17.03 17.01
CA VAL A 510 5.94 18.32 17.70
C VAL A 510 7.30 18.44 18.41
N SER A 511 7.97 19.59 18.26
CA SER A 511 9.28 19.93 18.87
C SER A 511 10.53 19.33 18.21
N LYS A 512 10.42 18.56 17.11
CA LYS A 512 11.59 18.04 16.38
C LYS A 512 11.84 18.78 15.06
N LYS A 513 13.11 19.11 14.80
CA LYS A 513 13.53 19.82 13.59
C LYS A 513 13.82 18.85 12.46
N VAL A 514 13.21 19.08 11.30
CA VAL A 514 13.49 18.34 10.06
C VAL A 514 14.84 18.77 9.50
N ALA A 515 15.70 17.79 9.18
CA ALA A 515 17.01 18.01 8.59
C ALA A 515 16.99 17.89 7.07
N TYR A 516 16.36 16.84 6.54
CA TYR A 516 16.22 16.63 5.10
C TYR A 516 14.94 15.85 4.77
N ARG A 517 14.52 15.92 3.50
CA ARG A 517 13.30 15.30 2.96
C ARG A 517 13.67 14.37 1.82
N THR A 518 13.00 13.22 1.74
CA THR A 518 13.08 12.33 0.58
C THR A 518 11.69 12.03 0.06
N ASN A 519 11.59 11.71 -1.22
CA ASN A 519 10.35 11.41 -1.89
C ASN A 519 10.49 10.13 -2.72
N GLU A 520 9.38 9.42 -2.84
CA GLU A 520 9.25 8.20 -3.62
C GLU A 520 7.98 8.29 -4.47
N LEU A 521 8.05 7.78 -5.71
CA LEU A 521 6.96 7.78 -6.67
C LEU A 521 6.73 6.34 -7.13
N ASN A 522 5.52 5.84 -6.87
CA ASN A 522 5.13 4.47 -7.15
C ASN A 522 3.86 4.46 -8.02
N TRP A 523 3.79 3.51 -8.96
CA TRP A 523 2.66 3.29 -9.84
C TRP A 523 2.56 1.82 -10.22
N ARG A 524 1.37 1.38 -10.63
CA ARG A 524 1.12 0.02 -11.11
C ARG A 524 0.55 0.05 -12.54
N GLU A 525 0.52 -1.12 -13.15
CA GLU A 525 -0.13 -1.36 -14.44
C GLU A 525 -1.31 -2.31 -14.18
N PHE A 526 -2.54 -1.84 -14.39
CA PHE A 526 -3.74 -2.67 -14.28
C PHE A 526 -4.48 -2.72 -15.62
N LYS A 527 -5.17 -3.84 -15.86
CA LYS A 527 -6.14 -3.90 -16.97
C LYS A 527 -7.37 -3.08 -16.58
N ALA A 528 -7.72 -2.08 -17.38
CA ALA A 528 -9.03 -1.45 -17.30
C ALA A 528 -10.10 -2.35 -17.94
N GLU A 529 -11.34 -2.24 -17.45
CA GLU A 529 -12.51 -2.64 -18.23
C GLU A 529 -12.69 -1.65 -19.38
N GLU A 530 -12.86 -2.16 -20.61
CA GLU A 530 -13.17 -1.33 -21.80
C GLU A 530 -14.59 -0.76 -21.77
#